data_AF-A0A3C2BT41-F1
#
_entry.id   AF-A0A3C2BT41-F1
#
_cell.length_a   1.000
_cell.length_b   1.000
_cell.length_c   1.000
_cell.angle_alpha   90.00
_cell.angle_beta   90.00
_cell.angle_gamma   90.00
#
_symmetry.space_group_name_H-M   'P 1'
#
loop_
_entity.id
_entity.type
_entity.pdbx_description
1 polymer ?
#
loop_
_entity_poly.entity_id
_entity_poly.type
_entity_poly.pdbx_seq_one_letter_code
_entity_poly.pdbx_strand_id
1 'polypeptide(L)'
;MGQQRVFMALLEPVLPGAFRLAFGMLRSEADAEDAVQESVLSAWRHFKRFRPGSDVRPWLLKIVANQCRGQPAQPLERGGQVAFCRDRCGAHCGRRGGSGSPASPRQAPL
;
A
#
# COMPACT_ATOMS: atom_id res chain seq x y z
N MET A 1 -4.34 24.74 -10.36
CA MET A 1 -5.09 24.41 -9.11
C MET A 1 -5.98 23.16 -9.21
N GLY A 2 -6.63 22.84 -10.33
CA GLY A 2 -7.61 21.73 -10.39
C GLY A 2 -7.04 20.31 -10.21
N GLN A 3 -5.92 19.99 -10.85
CA GLN A 3 -5.31 18.64 -10.81
C GLN A 3 -4.94 18.18 -9.40
N GLN A 4 -4.54 19.12 -8.53
CA GLN A 4 -4.11 18.84 -7.17
C GLN A 4 -5.29 18.44 -6.28
N ARG A 5 -6.45 19.09 -6.49
CA ARG A 5 -7.69 18.74 -5.79
C ARG A 5 -8.20 17.36 -6.19
N VAL A 6 -8.16 17.04 -7.48
CA VAL A 6 -8.53 15.71 -8.01
C VAL A 6 -7.60 14.64 -7.46
N PHE A 7 -6.30 14.89 -7.46
CA PHE A 7 -5.32 13.96 -6.90
C PHE A 7 -5.57 13.71 -5.40
N MET A 8 -5.72 14.75 -4.59
CA MET A 8 -5.95 14.61 -3.15
C MET A 8 -7.24 13.84 -2.86
N ALA A 9 -8.34 14.11 -3.57
CA ALA A 9 -9.60 13.40 -3.41
C ALA A 9 -9.49 11.89 -3.73
N LEU A 10 -8.65 11.52 -4.70
CA LEU A 10 -8.36 10.11 -5.02
C LEU A 10 -7.43 9.45 -4.00
N LEU A 11 -6.55 10.23 -3.35
CA LEU A 11 -5.54 9.73 -2.43
C LEU A 11 -6.06 9.53 -1.01
N GLU A 12 -6.88 10.46 -0.50
CA GLU A 12 -7.44 10.44 0.85
C GLU A 12 -7.94 9.07 1.31
N PRO A 13 -8.80 8.35 0.54
CA PRO A 13 -9.28 7.03 0.97
C PRO A 13 -8.19 5.95 0.96
N VAL A 14 -7.08 6.16 0.25
CA VAL A 14 -5.98 5.18 0.12
C VAL A 14 -4.91 5.40 1.18
N LEU A 15 -4.69 6.64 1.64
CA LEU A 15 -3.62 7.00 2.58
C LEU A 15 -3.59 6.13 3.86
N PRO A 16 -4.71 5.84 4.55
CA PRO A 16 -4.68 4.97 5.72
C PRO A 16 -4.19 3.55 5.41
N GLY A 17 -4.50 3.03 4.21
CA GLY A 17 -4.02 1.72 3.77
C GLY A 17 -2.55 1.73 3.37
N ALA A 18 -2.09 2.82 2.75
CA ALA A 18 -0.68 3.03 2.44
C ALA A 18 0.18 3.09 3.70
N PHE A 19 -0.27 3.82 4.73
CA PHE A 19 0.43 3.88 6.01
C PHE A 19 0.51 2.52 6.70
N ARG A 20 -0.61 1.78 6.79
CA ARG A 20 -0.60 0.42 7.36
C ARG A 20 0.35 -0.52 6.62
N LEU A 21 0.44 -0.40 5.29
CA LEU A 21 1.39 -1.17 4.48
C LEU A 21 2.83 -0.79 4.84
N ALA A 22 3.16 0.50 4.84
CA ALA A 22 4.51 0.99 5.16
C ALA A 22 4.92 0.59 6.58
N PHE A 23 4.03 0.77 7.55
CA PHE A 23 4.23 0.35 8.94
C PHE A 23 4.45 -1.16 9.07
N GLY A 24 3.69 -1.97 8.32
CA GLY A 24 3.90 -3.43 8.28
C GLY A 24 5.25 -3.86 7.69
N MET A 25 5.82 -3.05 6.78
CA MET A 25 7.12 -3.32 6.15
C MET A 25 8.30 -2.82 6.99
N LEU A 26 8.18 -1.62 7.58
CA LEU A 26 9.29 -0.92 8.25
C LEU A 26 9.28 -1.08 9.78
N ARG A 27 8.11 -1.36 10.37
CA ARG A 27 7.92 -1.50 11.84
C ARG A 27 8.36 -0.28 12.66
N SER A 28 8.40 0.89 12.02
CA SER A 28 8.74 2.19 12.62
C SER A 28 7.70 3.20 12.12
N GLU A 29 7.11 3.94 13.06
CA GLU A 29 6.09 4.95 12.73
C GLU A 29 6.71 6.10 11.93
N ALA A 30 7.84 6.64 12.39
CA ALA A 30 8.56 7.71 11.71
C ALA A 30 8.97 7.31 10.28
N ASP A 31 9.58 6.13 10.11
CA ASP A 31 10.00 5.67 8.78
C ASP A 31 8.80 5.40 7.86
N ALA A 32 7.68 4.92 8.43
CA ALA A 32 6.44 4.70 7.67
C ALA A 32 5.79 6.01 7.22
N GLU A 33 5.74 7.02 8.08
CA GLU A 33 5.27 8.35 7.71
C GLU A 33 6.12 8.96 6.60
N ASP A 34 7.45 8.91 6.75
CA ASP A 34 8.39 9.41 5.75
C ASP A 34 8.25 8.67 4.42
N ALA A 35 8.13 7.34 4.46
CA ALA A 35 7.90 6.51 3.27
C ALA A 35 6.62 6.90 2.53
N VAL A 36 5.52 7.11 3.27
CA VAL A 36 4.23 7.52 2.68
C VAL A 36 4.34 8.92 2.09
N GLN A 37 4.92 9.88 2.82
CA GLN A 37 5.09 11.24 2.32
C GLN A 37 5.87 11.28 1.01
N GLU A 38 7.02 10.60 0.95
CA GLU A 38 7.84 10.58 -0.26
C GLU A 38 7.14 9.83 -1.41
N SER A 39 6.37 8.79 -1.09
CA SER A 39 5.53 8.08 -2.06
C SER A 39 4.44 8.97 -2.66
N VAL A 40 3.80 9.82 -1.85
CA VAL A 40 2.80 10.78 -2.30
C VAL A 40 3.42 11.82 -3.22
N LEU A 41 4.61 12.34 -2.89
CA LEU A 41 5.35 13.29 -3.73
C LEU A 41 5.78 12.65 -5.06
N SER A 42 6.26 11.40 -5.02
CA SER A 42 6.57 10.62 -6.22
C SER A 42 5.32 10.37 -7.08
N ALA A 43 4.21 9.95 -6.45
CA ALA A 43 2.94 9.77 -7.12
C ALA A 43 2.47 11.07 -7.79
N TRP A 44 2.55 12.22 -7.12
CA TRP A 44 2.19 13.52 -7.70
C TRP A 44 3.03 13.86 -8.95
N ARG A 45 4.35 13.60 -8.92
CA ARG A 45 5.23 13.78 -10.09
C ARG A 45 4.80 12.93 -11.29
N HIS A 46 4.32 11.71 -11.03
CA HIS A 46 3.86 10.77 -12.06
C HIS A 46 2.37 10.90 -12.42
N PHE A 47 1.59 11.64 -11.63
CA PHE A 47 0.15 11.78 -11.78
C PHE A 47 -0.24 12.36 -13.15
N LYS A 48 0.58 13.23 -13.74
CA LYS A 48 0.36 13.76 -15.09
C LYS A 48 0.33 12.69 -16.19
N ARG A 49 0.94 11.52 -15.95
CA ARG A 49 0.97 10.37 -16.87
C ARG A 49 -0.02 9.28 -16.47
N PHE A 50 -0.73 9.45 -15.36
CA PHE A 50 -1.70 8.48 -14.88
C PHE A 50 -2.90 8.44 -15.85
N ARG A 51 -3.26 7.24 -16.32
CA ARG A 51 -4.37 7.07 -17.25
C ARG A 51 -5.71 7.23 -16.51
N PRO A 52 -6.61 8.11 -16.98
CA PRO A 52 -7.97 8.15 -16.45
C PRO A 52 -8.67 6.80 -16.70
N GLY A 53 -9.22 6.19 -15.65
CA GLY A 53 -9.86 4.87 -15.67
C GLY A 53 -9.07 3.75 -14.98
N SER A 54 -7.82 3.99 -14.58
CA SER A 54 -7.05 3.03 -13.76
C SER A 54 -7.32 3.23 -12.27
N ASP A 55 -7.27 2.14 -11.49
CA ASP A 55 -7.40 2.23 -10.03
C ASP A 55 -6.15 2.87 -9.40
N VAL A 56 -6.35 3.99 -8.70
CA VAL A 56 -5.29 4.73 -7.99
C VAL A 56 -4.69 3.93 -6.83
N ARG A 57 -5.49 3.07 -6.20
CA ARG A 57 -5.12 2.30 -5.01
C ARG A 57 -3.95 1.32 -5.25
N PRO A 58 -4.03 0.33 -6.17
CA PRO A 58 -2.92 -0.58 -6.44
C PRO A 58 -1.69 0.16 -6.99
N TRP A 59 -1.89 1.26 -7.73
CA TRP A 59 -0.80 2.08 -8.22
C TRP A 59 -0.02 2.76 -7.09
N LEU A 60 -0.71 3.43 -6.16
CA LEU A 60 -0.06 4.08 -5.02
C LEU A 60 0.60 3.07 -4.08
N LEU A 61 -0.08 1.97 -3.75
CA LEU A 61 0.49 0.93 -2.88
C LEU A 61 1.75 0.31 -3.46
N LYS A 62 1.86 0.21 -4.79
CA LYS A 62 3.10 -0.23 -5.45
C LYS A 62 4.24 0.76 -5.25
N ILE A 63 3.96 2.07 -5.35
CA ILE A 63 4.96 3.12 -5.11
C ILE A 63 5.45 3.05 -3.65
N VAL A 64 4.52 2.95 -2.69
CA VAL A 64 4.83 2.82 -1.26
C VAL A 64 5.69 1.59 -0.99
N ALA A 65 5.28 0.42 -1.48
CA ALA A 65 6.08 -0.79 -1.30
C ALA A 65 7.47 -0.69 -1.93
N ASN A 66 7.63 0.05 -3.03
CA ASN A 66 8.94 0.30 -3.62
C ASN A 66 9.80 1.23 -2.76
N GLN A 67 9.21 2.29 -2.22
CA GLN A 67 9.90 3.20 -1.31
C GLN A 67 10.37 2.48 -0.04
N CYS A 68 9.51 1.67 0.59
CA CYS A 68 9.89 0.91 1.79
C CYS A 68 11.01 -0.10 1.53
N ARG A 69 11.12 -0.65 0.31
CA ARG A 69 12.23 -1.57 -0.06
C ARG A 69 13.55 -0.84 -0.31
N GLY A 70 13.48 0.42 -0.74
CA GLY A 70 14.63 1.24 -1.08
C GLY A 70 15.18 2.07 0.09
N GLN A 71 14.46 2.13 1.21
CA GLN A 71 14.93 2.84 2.41
C GLN A 71 15.98 1.99 3.14
N PRO A 72 17.25 2.42 3.17
CA PRO A 72 18.17 1.94 4.19
C PRO A 72 17.65 2.40 5.56
N ALA A 73 17.75 1.55 6.58
CA ALA A 73 17.46 1.97 7.95
C ALA A 73 18.28 3.23 8.27
N GLN A 74 17.59 4.35 8.49
CA GLN A 74 18.24 5.63 8.78
C GLN A 74 18.78 5.56 10.21
N PRO A 75 20.03 5.98 10.48
CA PRO A 75 20.49 6.17 11.86
C PRO A 75 19.60 7.19 12.58
N LEU A 76 19.04 6.77 13.71
CA LEU A 76 18.07 7.48 14.54
C LEU A 76 18.68 8.76 15.16
N GLU A 77 18.69 9.87 14.42
CA GLU A 77 18.99 11.21 14.94
C GLU A 77 17.79 12.16 14.74
N ARG A 78 16.57 11.67 15.00
CA ARG A 78 15.37 12.48 15.19
C ARG A 78 14.56 11.87 16.34
N GLY A 79 14.64 12.54 17.49
CA GLY A 79 14.04 12.07 18.74
C GLY A 79 12.53 11.93 18.68
N GLY A 80 12.01 10.98 19.47
CA GLY A 80 10.58 10.85 19.74
C GLY A 80 10.13 9.40 19.76
N GLN A 81 10.20 8.79 20.93
CA GLN A 81 9.67 7.47 21.24
C GLN A 81 8.23 7.27 20.76
N VAL A 82 7.95 6.09 20.20
CA VAL A 82 6.64 5.45 20.35
C VAL A 82 6.84 3.98 20.68
N ALA A 83 6.72 3.66 21.96
CA ALA A 83 6.36 2.34 22.40
C ALA A 83 4.92 2.08 21.94
N PHE A 84 4.68 1.02 21.16
CA PHE A 84 3.32 0.52 21.00
C PHE A 84 3.23 -0.98 21.25
N CYS A 85 2.34 -1.30 22.18
CA CYS A 85 1.98 -2.65 22.60
C CYS A 85 1.56 -3.49 21.40
N ARG A 86 2.44 -4.43 21.09
CA ARG A 86 2.12 -5.78 20.60
C ARG A 86 0.94 -6.34 21.41
N ASP A 87 -0.29 -6.07 20.98
CA ASP A 87 -1.46 -6.95 21.05
C ASP A 87 -2.77 -6.19 20.78
N ARG A 88 -3.20 -6.22 19.51
CA ARG A 88 -4.62 -6.47 19.21
C ARG A 88 -4.76 -7.10 17.83
N CYS A 89 -4.54 -8.40 17.80
CA CYS A 89 -5.17 -9.28 16.83
C CYS A 89 -6.67 -9.33 17.16
N GLY A 90 -7.54 -9.18 16.15
CA GLY A 90 -8.99 -9.25 16.37
C GLY A 90 -9.86 -8.90 15.16
N ALA A 91 -9.63 -9.54 14.01
CA ALA A 91 -10.67 -10.04 13.08
C ALA A 91 -10.09 -10.34 11.68
N HIS A 92 -10.09 -11.62 11.30
CA HIS A 92 -9.78 -12.20 9.96
C HIS A 92 -8.30 -12.13 9.52
N CYS A 93 -7.62 -13.25 9.24
CA CYS A 93 -8.00 -14.18 8.19
C CYS A 93 -7.74 -15.65 8.55
N GLY A 94 -8.81 -16.44 8.41
CA GLY A 94 -8.75 -17.88 8.50
C GLY A 94 -7.95 -18.50 7.36
N ARG A 95 -7.17 -19.49 7.74
CA ARG A 95 -6.68 -20.59 6.91
C ARG A 95 -7.87 -21.22 6.15
N ARG A 96 -7.87 -21.17 4.81
CA ARG A 96 -8.58 -22.11 3.92
C ARG A 96 -7.53 -22.58 2.93
N GLY A 97 -7.10 -23.84 2.91
CA GLY A 97 -7.94 -25.04 2.86
C GLY A 97 -8.07 -25.40 1.38
N GLY A 98 -7.28 -26.39 0.96
CA GLY A 98 -7.25 -26.84 -0.42
C GLY A 98 -8.61 -27.37 -0.89
N SER A 99 -8.86 -27.23 -2.19
CA SER A 99 -9.85 -28.02 -2.89
C SER A 99 -9.21 -28.53 -4.17
N GLY A 100 -8.92 -29.83 -4.17
CA GLY A 100 -8.83 -30.57 -5.41
C GLY A 100 -10.23 -30.76 -5.98
N SER A 101 -10.35 -30.48 -7.28
CA SER A 101 -11.22 -31.07 -8.31
C SER A 101 -12.73 -31.25 -8.07
N PRO A 102 -13.55 -31.05 -9.13
CA PRO A 102 -13.72 -32.15 -10.08
C PRO A 102 -13.63 -31.76 -11.56
N ALA A 103 -13.38 -32.79 -12.35
CA ALA A 103 -13.35 -32.81 -13.81
C ALA A 103 -14.71 -32.52 -14.47
N SER A 104 -14.61 -32.20 -15.78
CA SER A 104 -15.63 -32.13 -16.85
C SER A 104 -16.44 -30.82 -16.99
N PRO A 105 -16.89 -30.44 -18.21
CA PRO A 105 -16.98 -31.23 -19.45
C PRO A 105 -16.29 -30.59 -20.69
N ARG A 106 -15.69 -31.41 -21.56
CA ARG A 106 -15.41 -31.03 -22.95
C ARG A 106 -16.39 -31.75 -23.88
N GLN A 107 -17.35 -31.01 -24.42
CA GLN A 107 -18.17 -31.42 -25.55
C GLN A 107 -17.72 -30.71 -26.84
N ALA A 108 -17.44 -31.52 -27.87
CA ALA A 108 -17.63 -31.34 -29.34
C ALA A 108 -17.00 -30.12 -30.07
N PRO A 109 -16.97 -30.06 -31.43
CA PRO A 109 -17.30 -31.02 -32.51
C PRO A 109 -16.05 -31.30 -33.42
N LEU A 110 -15.98 -32.05 -34.53
CA LEU A 110 -16.86 -32.70 -35.51
C LEU A 110 -16.22 -34.04 -35.90
#